data_AF-D8K791-F1
#
_entry.id   AF-D8K791-F1
#
_cell.length_a   1.000
_cell.length_b   1.000
_cell.length_c   1.000
_cell.angle_alpha   90.00
_cell.angle_beta   90.00
_cell.angle_gamma   90.00
#
_symmetry.space_group_name_H-M   'P 1'
#
loop_
_entity.id
_entity.type
_entity.pdbx_description
1 polymer ?
#
loop_
_entity_poly.entity_id
_entity_poly.type
_entity_poly.pdbx_seq_one_letter_code
_entity_poly.pdbx_strand_id
1 'polypeptide(L)'
;MSLTEESQLRSVTGITEEQKMNIVNFLQGAVYCWCKNRKDEWFSLRDLMGEDNYYWEGTPLLPLYIKHEGANDDPVKEAGKDAGWLLKEVVANDKRVFDTKKESLIRHYRWVPSE
;
A
#
# COMPACT_ATOMS: atom_id res chain seq x y z
N MET A 1 -16.60 -1.47 8.22
CA MET A 1 -16.68 -2.78 7.52
C MET A 1 -15.31 -3.38 7.62
N SER A 2 -15.20 -4.56 8.23
CA SER A 2 -13.93 -5.32 8.29
C SER A 2 -13.55 -5.78 6.89
N LEU A 3 -12.25 -5.83 6.57
CA LEU A 3 -11.76 -6.42 5.33
C LEU A 3 -12.02 -7.94 5.32
N THR A 4 -13.21 -8.36 4.91
CA THR A 4 -13.55 -9.77 4.64
C THR A 4 -13.61 -10.06 3.13
N GLU A 5 -13.15 -9.14 2.29
CA GLU A 5 -13.19 -9.27 0.83
C GLU A 5 -11.82 -9.66 0.25
N GLU A 6 -11.49 -10.95 0.28
CA GLU A 6 -10.48 -11.56 -0.61
C GLU A 6 -10.82 -11.31 -2.10
N SER A 7 -12.09 -11.00 -2.40
CA SER A 7 -12.67 -10.97 -3.76
C SER A 7 -12.17 -9.85 -4.69
N GLN A 8 -11.22 -9.01 -4.28
CA GLN A 8 -10.68 -7.93 -5.13
C GLN A 8 -9.18 -7.66 -4.88
N LEU A 9 -8.37 -8.66 -4.57
CA LEU A 9 -6.91 -8.49 -4.67
C LEU A 9 -6.54 -8.55 -6.16
N ARG A 10 -5.85 -7.52 -6.66
CA ARG A 10 -5.29 -7.51 -8.02
C ARG A 10 -3.81 -7.79 -7.94
N SER A 11 -3.34 -8.74 -8.74
CA SER A 11 -1.91 -8.99 -8.88
C SER A 11 -1.23 -7.84 -9.63
N VAL A 12 -0.19 -7.28 -9.04
CA VAL A 12 0.70 -6.33 -9.71
C VAL A 12 1.73 -7.12 -10.52
N THR A 13 1.81 -6.86 -11.82
CA THR A 13 2.75 -7.51 -12.76
C THR A 13 3.86 -6.54 -13.18
N GLY A 14 4.90 -7.02 -13.88
CA GLY A 14 5.98 -6.16 -14.38
C GLY A 14 7.06 -5.79 -13.33
N ILE A 15 7.05 -6.49 -12.20
CA ILE A 15 8.13 -6.51 -11.20
C ILE A 15 8.51 -7.97 -10.92
N THR A 16 9.73 -8.21 -10.45
CA THR A 16 10.15 -9.56 -10.04
C THR A 16 9.51 -9.95 -8.71
N GLU A 17 9.46 -11.25 -8.42
CA GLU A 17 8.97 -11.74 -7.11
C GLU A 17 9.81 -11.21 -5.94
N GLU A 18 11.12 -11.06 -6.12
CA GLU A 18 12.00 -10.46 -5.12
C GLU A 18 11.64 -8.98 -4.86
N GLN A 19 11.42 -8.20 -5.93
CA GLN A 19 10.97 -6.82 -5.81
C GLN A 19 9.61 -6.74 -5.11
N LYS A 20 8.65 -7.58 -5.51
CA LYS A 20 7.34 -7.65 -4.85
C LYS A 20 7.48 -7.95 -3.36
N MET A 21 8.28 -8.95 -2.99
CA MET A 21 8.53 -9.33 -1.60
C MET A 21 9.16 -8.17 -0.81
N ASN A 22 10.14 -7.47 -1.37
CA ASN A 22 10.76 -6.31 -0.74
C ASN A 22 9.77 -5.16 -0.51
N ILE A 23 8.90 -4.88 -1.49
CA ILE A 23 7.84 -3.87 -1.37
C ILE A 23 6.84 -4.26 -0.28
N VAL A 24 6.36 -5.50 -0.29
CA VAL A 24 5.40 -6.01 0.69
C VAL A 24 5.96 -5.94 2.11
N ASN A 25 7.22 -6.37 2.32
CA ASN A 25 7.89 -6.27 3.62
C ASN A 25 8.04 -4.83 4.10
N PHE A 26 8.39 -3.92 3.18
CA PHE A 26 8.54 -2.50 3.49
C PHE A 26 7.21 -1.84 3.86
N LEU A 27 6.14 -2.09 3.09
CA LEU A 27 4.79 -1.63 3.39
C LEU A 27 4.29 -2.21 4.72
N GLN A 28 4.53 -3.50 4.98
CA GLN A 28 4.16 -4.13 6.26
C GLN A 28 4.85 -3.45 7.43
N GLY A 29 6.15 -3.17 7.34
CA GLY A 29 6.89 -2.40 8.34
C GLY A 29 6.24 -1.03 8.61
N ALA A 30 5.87 -0.30 7.56
CA ALA A 30 5.20 0.99 7.68
C ALA A 30 3.82 0.87 8.37
N VAL A 31 3.01 -0.12 8.02
CA VAL A 31 1.73 -0.40 8.69
C VAL A 31 1.95 -0.71 10.17
N TYR A 32 2.99 -1.48 10.51
CA TYR A 32 3.32 -1.79 11.92
C TYR A 32 3.70 -0.53 12.70
N CYS A 33 4.57 0.30 12.13
CA CYS A 33 4.96 1.58 12.73
C CYS A 33 3.76 2.51 12.91
N TRP A 34 2.89 2.62 11.92
CA TRP A 34 1.67 3.43 12.03
C TRP A 34 0.77 2.93 13.16
N CYS A 35 0.40 1.66 13.15
CA CYS A 35 -0.49 1.08 14.16
C CYS A 35 0.06 1.20 15.59
N LYS A 36 1.39 1.10 15.75
CA LYS A 36 2.06 1.27 17.05
C LYS A 36 2.01 2.72 17.53
N ASN A 37 2.33 3.68 16.66
CA ASN A 37 2.59 5.06 17.04
C ASN A 37 1.35 5.96 16.95
N ARG A 38 0.35 5.58 16.13
CA ARG A 38 -0.87 6.34 15.82
C ARG A 38 -2.08 5.43 16.00
N LYS A 39 -2.42 5.15 17.25
CA LYS A 39 -3.56 4.28 17.60
C LYS A 39 -4.85 4.93 17.17
N ASP A 40 -5.79 4.11 16.68
CA ASP A 40 -7.13 4.52 16.24
C ASP A 40 -7.18 5.54 15.09
N GLU A 41 -6.02 5.86 14.49
CA GLU A 41 -5.93 6.75 13.32
C GLU A 41 -6.08 5.97 12.01
N TRP A 42 -6.75 6.61 11.05
CA TRP A 42 -6.87 6.11 9.69
C TRP A 42 -5.60 6.41 8.90
N PHE A 43 -5.20 5.48 8.04
CA PHE A 43 -4.09 5.65 7.11
C PHE A 43 -4.46 5.15 5.71
N SER A 44 -3.75 5.66 4.73
CA SER A 44 -3.77 5.25 3.33
C SER A 44 -2.35 5.08 2.83
N LEU A 45 -2.18 4.60 1.60
CA LEU A 45 -0.88 4.58 0.96
C LEU A 45 -0.22 5.97 0.92
N ARG A 46 -1.02 7.02 0.66
CA ARG A 46 -0.53 8.40 0.63
C ARG A 46 0.00 8.83 1.99
N ASP A 47 -0.65 8.43 3.08
CA ASP A 47 -0.20 8.77 4.43
C ASP A 47 1.09 8.03 4.82
N LEU A 48 1.33 6.85 4.23
CA LEU A 48 2.52 6.05 4.52
C LEU A 48 3.72 6.40 3.64
N MET A 49 3.48 6.69 2.35
CA MET A 49 4.50 6.73 1.29
C MET A 49 4.38 7.94 0.37
N GLY A 50 3.45 8.86 0.61
CA GLY A 50 3.26 10.06 -0.21
C GLY A 50 4.24 11.18 0.12
N GLU A 51 3.91 12.37 -0.39
CA GLU A 51 4.64 13.64 -0.18
C GLU A 51 5.90 13.79 -1.05
N ASP A 52 7.01 14.25 -0.47
CA ASP A 52 8.14 14.82 -1.22
C ASP A 52 8.90 13.80 -2.08
N ASN A 53 8.95 12.53 -1.67
CA ASN A 53 9.60 11.46 -2.43
C ASN A 53 8.60 10.73 -3.34
N TYR A 54 7.96 11.46 -4.24
CA TYR A 54 6.91 10.92 -5.12
C TYR A 54 7.42 9.94 -6.19
N TYR A 55 8.73 9.91 -6.45
CA TYR A 55 9.40 8.91 -7.28
C TYR A 55 9.88 7.67 -6.51
N TRP A 56 9.82 7.72 -5.17
CA TRP A 56 10.25 6.65 -4.27
C TRP A 56 11.72 6.26 -4.41
N GLU A 57 12.57 7.20 -4.83
CA GLU A 57 14.02 7.01 -4.93
C GLU A 57 14.60 6.57 -3.58
N GLY A 58 15.52 5.59 -3.62
CA GLY A 58 16.14 5.03 -2.42
C GLY A 58 15.23 4.11 -1.58
N THR A 59 14.00 3.83 -2.02
CA THR A 59 13.08 2.93 -1.31
C THR A 59 12.79 1.66 -2.13
N PRO A 60 12.30 0.58 -1.50
CA PRO A 60 11.83 -0.60 -2.20
C PRO A 60 10.69 -0.35 -3.21
N LEU A 61 9.98 0.79 -3.15
CA LEU A 61 8.88 1.09 -4.09
C LEU A 61 9.35 1.61 -5.45
N LEU A 62 10.62 2.02 -5.60
CA LEU A 62 11.17 2.56 -6.85
C LEU A 62 10.87 1.70 -8.11
N PRO A 63 10.92 0.35 -8.08
CA PRO A 63 10.59 -0.48 -9.23
C PRO A 63 9.17 -0.26 -9.78
N LEU A 64 8.22 0.14 -8.92
CA LEU A 64 6.85 0.46 -9.34
C LEU A 64 6.80 1.73 -10.19
N TYR A 65 7.64 2.72 -9.91
CA TYR A 65 7.76 3.91 -10.75
C TYR A 65 8.46 3.58 -12.07
N ILE A 66 9.61 2.91 -12.00
CA ILE A 66 10.44 2.58 -13.17
C ILE A 66 9.65 1.76 -14.21
N LYS A 67 8.82 0.80 -13.80
CA LYS A 67 8.04 -0.01 -14.75
C LYS A 67 7.01 0.78 -15.56
N HIS A 68 6.61 1.96 -15.09
CA HIS A 68 5.66 2.85 -15.79
C HIS A 68 6.39 4.00 -16.50
N GLU A 69 7.71 4.15 -16.30
CA GLU A 69 8.52 5.13 -17.00
C GLU A 69 8.52 4.84 -18.51
N GLY A 70 8.17 5.86 -19.32
CA GLY A 70 8.05 5.72 -20.78
C GLY A 70 6.71 5.15 -21.27
N ALA A 71 5.74 4.90 -20.38
CA ALA A 71 4.35 4.68 -20.78
C ALA A 71 3.66 5.99 -21.18
N ASN A 72 2.54 5.91 -21.90
CA ASN A 72 1.75 7.09 -22.29
C ASN A 72 0.99 7.74 -21.11
N ASP A 73 0.84 7.01 -20.00
CA ASP A 73 0.15 7.46 -18.80
C ASP A 73 1.14 8.04 -17.77
N ASP A 74 0.64 8.84 -16.83
CA ASP A 74 1.43 9.42 -15.72
C ASP A 74 2.05 8.30 -14.84
N PRO A 75 3.38 8.11 -14.87
CA PRO A 75 4.04 7.02 -14.16
C PRO A 75 3.84 7.08 -12.65
N VAL A 76 3.78 8.27 -12.07
CA VAL A 76 3.57 8.47 -10.62
C VAL A 76 2.18 7.98 -10.23
N LYS A 77 1.18 8.30 -11.06
CA LYS A 77 -0.20 7.89 -10.82
C LYS A 77 -0.38 6.39 -10.94
N GLU A 78 0.18 5.75 -11.96
CA GLU A 78 0.06 4.29 -12.15
C GLU A 78 0.86 3.52 -11.08
N ALA A 79 2.04 3.99 -10.71
CA ALA A 79 2.82 3.44 -9.60
C ALA A 79 2.06 3.54 -8.27
N GLY A 80 1.36 4.66 -8.04
CA GLY A 80 0.47 4.86 -6.90
C GLY A 80 -0.67 3.83 -6.82
N LYS A 81 -1.26 3.45 -7.96
CA LYS A 81 -2.30 2.41 -8.00
C LYS A 81 -1.72 1.04 -7.66
N ASP A 82 -0.57 0.68 -8.24
CA ASP A 82 0.10 -0.60 -7.99
C ASP A 82 0.47 -0.74 -6.51
N ALA A 83 1.10 0.28 -5.92
CA ALA A 83 1.41 0.30 -4.51
C ALA A 83 0.14 0.24 -3.63
N GLY A 84 -0.98 0.81 -4.07
CA GLY A 84 -2.26 0.73 -3.37
C GLY A 84 -2.83 -0.68 -3.35
N TRP A 85 -2.68 -1.43 -4.45
CA TRP A 85 -3.03 -2.85 -4.50
C TRP A 85 -2.14 -3.70 -3.60
N LEU A 86 -0.83 -3.45 -3.59
CA LEU A 86 0.12 -4.15 -2.72
C LEU A 86 -0.14 -3.84 -1.24
N LEU A 87 -0.49 -2.59 -0.89
CA LEU A 87 -0.90 -2.27 0.48
C LEU A 87 -2.19 -3.00 0.88
N LYS A 88 -3.15 -3.11 -0.04
CA LYS A 88 -4.36 -3.90 0.21
C LYS A 88 -4.04 -5.38 0.46
N GLU A 89 -3.11 -5.96 -0.30
CA GLU A 89 -2.60 -7.32 -0.09
C GLU A 89 -1.93 -7.46 1.29
N VAL A 90 -1.07 -6.51 1.66
CA VAL A 90 -0.42 -6.45 2.98
C VAL A 90 -1.44 -6.45 4.11
N VAL A 91 -2.46 -5.59 4.03
CA VAL A 91 -3.48 -5.46 5.07
C VAL A 91 -4.40 -6.69 5.12
N ALA A 92 -4.74 -7.27 3.97
CA ALA A 92 -5.59 -8.46 3.90
C ALA A 92 -4.90 -9.71 4.47
N ASN A 93 -3.58 -9.82 4.31
CA ASN A 93 -2.78 -10.93 4.83
C ASN A 93 -2.23 -10.67 6.25
N ASP A 94 -2.56 -9.53 6.86
CA ASP A 94 -2.14 -9.21 8.21
C ASP A 94 -2.99 -9.96 9.24
N LYS A 95 -2.37 -10.40 10.34
CA LYS A 95 -3.08 -11.05 11.44
C LYS A 95 -4.01 -10.11 12.22
N ARG A 96 -3.79 -8.80 12.13
CA ARG A 96 -4.63 -7.78 12.78
C ARG A 96 -5.88 -7.53 11.97
N VAL A 97 -6.96 -7.14 12.66
CA VAL A 97 -8.20 -6.75 12.00
C VAL A 97 -8.17 -5.27 11.68
N PHE A 98 -8.58 -4.93 10.44
CA PHE A 98 -8.65 -3.55 9.99
C PHE A 98 -10.06 -3.19 9.54
N ASP A 99 -10.52 -2.02 9.98
CA ASP A 99 -11.62 -1.32 9.35
C ASP A 99 -11.14 -0.71 8.03
N THR A 100 -12.00 -0.72 7.01
CA THR A 100 -11.73 -0.04 5.74
C THR A 100 -12.86 0.90 5.35
N LYS A 101 -12.47 2.01 4.72
CA LYS A 101 -13.38 2.93 4.03
C LYS A 101 -12.72 3.41 2.73
N LYS A 102 -13.55 3.86 1.79
CA LYS A 102 -13.10 4.49 0.55
C LYS A 102 -13.54 5.95 0.57
N GLU A 103 -12.57 6.85 0.42
CA GLU A 103 -12.82 8.28 0.29
C GLU A 103 -12.27 8.72 -1.07
N SER A 104 -13.17 9.12 -1.97
CA SER A 104 -12.85 9.37 -3.39
C SER A 104 -12.19 8.15 -4.06
N LEU A 105 -10.91 8.26 -4.46
CA LEU A 105 -10.14 7.17 -5.07
C LEU A 105 -9.15 6.52 -4.10
N ILE A 106 -9.11 6.98 -2.83
CA ILE A 106 -8.14 6.52 -1.84
C ILE A 106 -8.84 5.56 -0.88
N ARG A 107 -8.19 4.42 -0.62
CA ARG A 107 -8.65 3.47 0.39
C ARG A 107 -7.92 3.78 1.69
N HIS A 108 -8.70 3.85 2.77
CA HIS A 108 -8.20 4.04 4.11
C HIS A 108 -8.41 2.78 4.94
N TYR A 109 -7.52 2.61 5.91
CA TYR A 109 -7.45 1.50 6.83
C TYR A 109 -7.26 2.04 8.23
N ARG A 110 -7.84 1.37 9.22
CA ARG A 110 -7.60 1.65 10.64
C ARG A 110 -7.52 0.34 11.38
N TRP A 111 -6.47 0.17 12.19
CA TRP A 111 -6.34 -1.01 13.04
C TRP A 111 -7.45 -1.00 14.09
N VAL A 112 -8.15 -2.13 14.23
CA VAL A 112 -9.11 -2.38 15.29
C VAL A 112 -8.40 -3.22 16.36
N PRO A 113 -8.13 -2.66 17.56
CA PRO A 113 -7.59 -3.44 18.66
C PRO A 113 -8.57 -4.57 18.99
N SER A 114 -8.08 -5.81 19.07
CA SER A 114 -8.85 -6.88 19.69
C SER A 114 -8.89 -6.62 21.20
N GLU A 115 -10.08 -6.70 21.80
CA GLU A 115 -10.25 -6.76 23.26
C GLU A 115 -9.49 -7.93 23.88
#